data_AF-A0A7S2MG77-F1
#
_entry.id   AF-A0A7S2MG77-F1
#
_cell.length_a   1.000
_cell.length_b   1.000
_cell.length_c   1.000
_cell.angle_alpha   90.00
_cell.angle_beta   90.00
_cell.angle_gamma   90.00
#
_symmetry.space_group_name_H-M   'P 1'
#
loop_
_entity.id
_entity.type
_entity.pdbx_description
1 polymer ?
#
loop_
_entity_poly.entity_id
_entity_poly.type
_entity_poly.pdbx_seq_one_letter_code
_entity_poly.pdbx_strand_id
1 'polypeptide(L)'
;AGPLRPIAALEGLWANIDRPHERYRVEGLRITRTDARGTRHFAIQWDPRRQQWQWGAQGRLSLQWLGDDAIAWVPDLERDAEHAHTWRWQRCDRVQPPPSEPSSYRPWRRSHSRPHVVEPYPGQQWRRPGEAPTY
;
A
#
# COMPACT_ATOMS: atom_id res chain seq x y z
N ALA A 1 -30.89 9.65 0.40
CA ALA A 1 -29.83 8.66 0.13
C ALA A 1 -29.30 8.91 -1.28
N GLY A 2 -28.01 9.19 -1.44
CA GLY A 2 -27.41 9.26 -2.78
C GLY A 2 -27.41 7.88 -3.45
N PRO A 3 -27.26 7.80 -4.78
CA PRO A 3 -27.14 6.51 -5.46
C PRO A 3 -26.00 5.69 -4.84
N LEU A 4 -26.27 4.42 -4.55
CA LEU A 4 -25.27 3.46 -4.09
C LEU A 4 -24.20 3.33 -5.17
N ARG A 5 -23.01 3.89 -4.94
CA ARG A 5 -21.89 3.74 -5.86
C ARG A 5 -21.41 2.29 -5.86
N PRO A 6 -21.04 1.72 -7.02
CA PRO A 6 -20.54 0.36 -7.09
C PRO A 6 -19.22 0.24 -6.31
N ILE A 7 -18.99 -0.90 -5.67
CA ILE A 7 -17.73 -1.16 -4.94
C ILE A 7 -16.50 -1.08 -5.85
N ALA A 8 -16.65 -1.37 -7.14
CA ALA A 8 -15.59 -1.21 -8.13
C ALA A 8 -15.06 0.23 -8.20
N ALA A 9 -15.86 1.23 -7.82
CA ALA A 9 -15.41 2.61 -7.72
C ALA A 9 -14.36 2.81 -6.61
N LEU A 10 -14.24 1.89 -5.63
CA LEU A 10 -13.18 1.95 -4.62
C LEU A 10 -11.84 1.42 -5.12
N GLU A 11 -11.77 0.73 -6.25
CA GLU A 11 -10.51 0.14 -6.73
C GLU A 11 -9.45 1.21 -6.99
N GLY A 12 -8.20 0.88 -6.64
CA GLY A 12 -7.05 1.75 -6.85
C GLY A 12 -6.22 2.01 -5.59
N LEU A 13 -5.40 3.06 -5.66
CA LEU A 13 -4.51 3.49 -4.59
C LEU A 13 -5.10 4.67 -3.84
N TRP A 14 -5.03 4.60 -2.52
CA TRP A 14 -5.55 5.58 -1.59
C TRP A 14 -4.49 5.91 -0.53
N ALA A 15 -4.51 7.14 -0.03
CA ALA A 15 -3.71 7.57 1.11
C ALA A 15 -4.63 8.02 2.24
N ASN A 16 -4.22 7.73 3.48
CA ASN A 16 -4.89 8.31 4.64
C ASN A 16 -4.47 9.78 4.78
N ILE A 17 -5.44 10.69 4.77
CA ILE A 17 -5.20 12.14 4.87
C ILE A 17 -4.58 12.48 6.23
N ASP A 18 -5.05 11.83 7.29
CA ASP A 18 -4.57 12.07 8.65
C ASP A 18 -3.19 11.44 8.89
N ARG A 19 -2.80 10.48 8.04
CA ARG A 19 -1.50 9.78 8.11
C ARG A 19 -0.95 9.51 6.70
N PRO A 20 -0.27 10.48 6.07
CA PRO A 20 0.16 10.40 4.68
C PRO A 20 1.12 9.24 4.35
N HIS A 21 1.80 8.70 5.36
CA HIS A 21 2.69 7.55 5.22
C HIS A 21 1.94 6.21 5.14
N GLU A 22 0.66 6.18 5.51
CA GLU A 22 -0.20 4.99 5.37
C GLU A 22 -0.86 5.00 3.97
N ARG A 23 -0.51 4.00 3.16
CA ARG A 23 -1.10 3.80 1.84
C ARG A 23 -1.98 2.57 1.82
N TYR A 24 -3.01 2.61 1.01
CA TYR A 24 -4.02 1.55 0.88
C TYR A 24 -4.21 1.24 -0.59
N ARG A 25 -4.12 -0.04 -0.95
CA ARG A 25 -4.44 -0.55 -2.28
C ARG A 25 -5.72 -1.38 -2.19
N VAL A 26 -6.73 -1.02 -2.95
CA VAL A 26 -8.01 -1.70 -3.00
C VAL A 26 -8.11 -2.48 -4.31
N GLU A 27 -8.34 -3.79 -4.20
CA GLU A 27 -8.47 -4.73 -5.31
C GLU A 27 -9.71 -5.60 -5.05
N GLY A 28 -10.83 -5.30 -5.73
CA GLY A 28 -12.13 -5.86 -5.42
C GLY A 28 -12.52 -5.64 -3.96
N LEU A 29 -12.67 -6.74 -3.21
CA LEU A 29 -13.02 -6.73 -1.78
C LEU A 29 -11.80 -6.80 -0.85
N ARG A 30 -10.58 -6.74 -1.39
CA ARG A 30 -9.35 -6.81 -0.61
C ARG A 30 -8.73 -5.43 -0.47
N ILE A 31 -8.32 -5.09 0.75
CA ILE A 31 -7.57 -3.88 1.06
C ILE A 31 -6.19 -4.30 1.56
N THR A 32 -5.15 -3.77 0.93
CA THR A 32 -3.77 -3.93 1.39
C THR A 32 -3.27 -2.59 1.92
N ARG A 33 -3.02 -2.52 3.23
CA ARG A 33 -2.38 -1.38 3.87
C ARG A 33 -0.87 -1.56 3.86
N THR A 34 -0.13 -0.52 3.50
CA THR A 34 1.33 -0.47 3.62
C THR A 34 1.70 0.77 4.42
N ASP A 35 2.48 0.57 5.47
CA ASP A 35 3.00 1.62 6.35
C ASP A 35 4.44 1.25 6.81
N ALA A 36 5.06 2.09 7.66
CA ALA A 36 6.41 1.85 8.16
C ALA A 36 6.57 0.55 8.99
N ARG A 37 5.47 -0.02 9.48
CA ARG A 37 5.43 -1.29 10.24
C ARG A 37 5.23 -2.51 9.32
N GLY A 38 5.09 -2.29 8.01
CA GLY A 38 4.96 -3.33 7.00
C GLY A 38 3.60 -3.34 6.30
N THR A 39 3.25 -4.50 5.77
CA THR A 39 2.03 -4.70 4.97
C THR A 39 1.00 -5.53 5.73
N ARG A 40 -0.27 -5.11 5.69
CA ARG A 40 -1.42 -5.82 6.28
C ARG A 40 -2.57 -5.91 5.30
N HIS A 41 -3.36 -6.98 5.41
CA HIS A 41 -4.51 -7.21 4.55
C HIS A 41 -5.81 -7.16 5.35
N PHE A 42 -6.84 -6.58 4.74
CA PHE A 42 -8.18 -6.46 5.27
C PHE A 42 -9.18 -6.83 4.17
N ALA A 43 -10.39 -7.22 4.59
CA ALA A 43 -11.49 -7.50 3.68
C ALA A 43 -12.58 -6.45 3.82
N ILE A 44 -13.20 -6.11 2.69
CA ILE A 44 -14.43 -5.33 2.62
C ILE A 44 -15.60 -6.31 2.59
N GLN A 45 -16.64 -6.01 3.35
CA GLN A 45 -17.84 -6.82 3.46
C GLN A 45 -19.07 -5.95 3.23
N TRP A 46 -20.11 -6.52 2.60
CA TRP A 46 -21.41 -5.86 2.50
C TRP A 46 -22.25 -6.23 3.72
N ASP A 47 -22.80 -5.23 4.41
CA ASP A 47 -23.82 -5.44 5.43
C ASP A 47 -25.21 -5.35 4.78
N PRO A 48 -25.93 -6.48 4.60
CA PRO A 48 -27.24 -6.47 3.97
C PRO A 48 -28.34 -5.86 4.84
N ARG A 49 -28.14 -5.78 6.16
CA ARG A 49 -29.16 -5.20 7.06
C ARG A 49 -29.12 -3.68 6.98
N ARG A 50 -27.92 -3.13 6.92
CA ARG A 50 -27.69 -1.68 6.91
C ARG A 50 -27.45 -1.12 5.50
N GLN A 51 -27.37 -1.99 4.49
CA GLN A 51 -27.15 -1.62 3.09
C GLN A 51 -25.89 -0.75 2.91
N GLN A 52 -24.79 -1.15 3.55
CA GLN A 52 -23.53 -0.39 3.54
C GLN A 52 -22.31 -1.31 3.45
N TRP A 53 -21.23 -0.77 2.89
CA TRP A 53 -19.93 -1.44 2.87
C TRP A 53 -19.20 -1.22 4.20
N GLN A 54 -18.58 -2.29 4.70
CA GLN A 54 -17.83 -2.32 5.96
C GLN A 54 -16.42 -2.84 5.76
N TRP A 55 -15.49 -2.38 6.59
CA TRP A 55 -14.13 -2.92 6.66
C TRP A 55 -13.58 -2.80 8.10
N GLY A 56 -12.35 -3.29 8.31
CA GLY A 56 -11.69 -3.30 9.62
C GLY A 56 -11.99 -4.55 10.44
N ALA A 57 -11.41 -4.63 11.64
CA ALA A 57 -11.64 -5.76 12.54
C ALA A 57 -13.12 -5.81 12.93
N GLN A 58 -13.81 -6.91 12.58
CA GLN A 58 -15.24 -7.15 12.84
C GLN A 58 -16.21 -6.20 12.13
N GLY A 59 -15.82 -5.54 11.02
CA GLY A 59 -16.74 -4.70 10.23
C GLY A 59 -17.19 -3.42 10.92
N ARG A 60 -16.40 -2.91 11.88
CA ARG A 60 -16.76 -1.74 12.73
C ARG A 60 -16.81 -0.40 12.00
N LEU A 61 -16.33 -0.34 10.76
CA LEU A 61 -16.20 0.90 10.01
C LEU A 61 -17.08 0.82 8.76
N SER A 62 -17.97 1.79 8.58
CA SER A 62 -18.83 1.91 7.41
C SER A 62 -18.28 2.93 6.40
N LEU A 63 -18.54 2.67 5.13
CA LEU A 63 -18.11 3.54 4.03
C LEU A 63 -19.02 4.76 3.90
N GLN A 64 -18.41 5.94 3.84
CA GLN A 64 -19.07 7.18 3.43
C GLN A 64 -18.31 7.81 2.26
N TRP A 65 -19.02 8.08 1.16
CA TRP A 65 -18.47 8.81 0.03
C TRP A 65 -18.46 10.31 0.33
N LEU A 66 -17.31 10.96 0.23
CA LEU A 66 -17.16 12.42 0.39
C LEU A 66 -17.02 13.15 -0.95
N GLY A 67 -16.63 12.42 -1.99
CA GLY A 67 -16.48 12.88 -3.37
C GLY A 67 -16.09 11.71 -4.28
N ASP A 68 -15.60 12.01 -5.48
CA ASP A 68 -15.12 11.00 -6.43
C ASP A 68 -13.77 10.41 -6.02
N ASP A 69 -12.91 11.26 -5.47
CA ASP A 69 -11.54 10.93 -5.06
C ASP A 69 -11.35 11.02 -3.55
N ALA A 70 -12.45 11.07 -2.79
CA ALA A 70 -12.42 11.17 -1.34
C ALA A 70 -13.50 10.30 -0.69
N ILE A 71 -13.09 9.51 0.30
CA ILE A 71 -13.98 8.68 1.11
C ILE A 71 -13.63 8.82 2.59
N ALA A 72 -14.56 8.46 3.46
CA ALA A 72 -14.32 8.26 4.87
C ALA A 72 -14.81 6.88 5.28
N TRP A 73 -14.04 6.24 6.15
CA TRP A 73 -14.49 5.08 6.89
C TRP A 73 -14.83 5.51 8.31
N VAL A 74 -16.13 5.53 8.58
CA VAL A 74 -16.70 6.08 9.79
C VAL A 74 -17.01 4.95 10.76
N PRO A 75 -16.65 5.07 12.04
CA PRO A 75 -17.05 4.11 13.05
C PRO A 75 -18.56 4.00 13.18
N ASP A 76 -19.01 2.78 13.42
CA ASP A 76 -20.38 2.54 13.79
C ASP A 76 -20.64 3.03 15.23
N LEU A 77 -21.39 4.12 15.35
CA LEU A 77 -21.67 4.83 16.60
C LEU A 77 -22.32 3.94 17.68
N GLU A 78 -23.02 2.88 17.29
CA GLU A 78 -23.68 1.97 18.22
C GLU A 78 -22.69 1.18 19.10
N ARG A 79 -21.41 1.07 18.70
CA ARG A 79 -20.44 0.21 19.40
C ARG A 79 -19.30 0.97 20.06
N ASP A 80 -18.92 2.16 19.59
CA ASP A 80 -17.66 2.80 19.99
C ASP A 80 -17.68 4.34 20.00
N ALA A 81 -18.69 4.96 20.61
CA ALA A 81 -18.85 6.40 20.54
C ALA A 81 -17.68 7.23 21.14
N GLU A 82 -16.95 6.71 22.13
CA GLU A 82 -16.04 7.54 22.93
C GLU A 82 -14.62 7.70 22.36
N HIS A 83 -14.17 6.81 21.47
CA HIS A 83 -12.78 6.81 20.99
C HIS A 83 -12.61 6.50 19.50
N ALA A 84 -13.71 6.46 18.75
CA ALA A 84 -13.62 5.97 17.40
C ALA A 84 -13.17 7.06 16.43
N HIS A 85 -11.93 6.89 15.94
CA HIS A 85 -11.33 7.72 14.93
C HIS A 85 -12.01 7.52 13.57
N THR A 86 -12.13 8.55 12.74
CA THR A 86 -12.61 8.42 11.36
C THR A 86 -11.40 8.33 10.44
N TRP A 87 -11.36 7.35 9.53
CA TRP A 87 -10.26 7.25 8.56
C TRP A 87 -10.65 7.92 7.26
N ARG A 88 -10.00 9.05 6.94
CA ARG A 88 -10.28 9.79 5.71
C ARG A 88 -9.27 9.41 4.66
N TRP A 89 -9.76 8.93 3.53
CA TRP A 89 -8.91 8.50 2.42
C TRP A 89 -9.09 9.41 1.22
N GLN A 90 -7.98 9.72 0.58
CA GLN A 90 -7.94 10.41 -0.69
C GLN A 90 -7.33 9.50 -1.75
N ARG A 91 -7.89 9.50 -2.95
CA ARG A 91 -7.33 8.75 -4.07
C ARG A 91 -5.96 9.34 -4.38
N CYS A 92 -4.96 8.47 -4.47
CA CYS A 92 -3.67 8.85 -5.01
C CYS A 92 -3.83 8.90 -6.53
N ASP A 93 -4.42 9.97 -7.04
CA ASP A 93 -4.50 10.16 -8.48
C ASP A 93 -3.10 10.07 -9.05
N ARG A 94 -3.02 9.29 -10.14
CA ARG A 94 -1.83 8.88 -10.88
C ARG A 94 -0.66 9.78 -10.54
N VAL A 95 0.40 9.15 -10.01
CA VAL A 95 1.79 9.60 -10.12
C VAL A 95 1.83 10.67 -11.19
N GLN A 96 1.81 11.94 -10.77
CA GLN A 96 2.18 13.01 -11.67
C GLN A 96 3.54 12.53 -12.15
N PRO A 97 3.72 12.23 -13.46
CA PRO A 97 5.00 11.77 -13.94
C PRO A 97 6.02 12.74 -13.33
N PRO A 98 7.11 12.22 -12.70
CA PRO A 98 8.06 13.09 -12.02
C PRO A 98 8.32 14.27 -12.94
N PRO A 99 8.19 15.53 -12.45
CA PRO A 99 8.24 16.70 -13.32
C PRO A 99 9.45 16.50 -14.21
N SER A 100 9.20 16.32 -15.51
CA SER A 100 10.21 15.90 -16.47
C SER A 100 11.38 16.84 -16.24
N GLU A 101 12.44 16.37 -15.59
CA GLU A 101 13.60 17.23 -15.34
C GLU A 101 13.95 17.78 -16.72
N PRO A 102 14.07 19.10 -16.88
CA PRO A 102 14.38 19.66 -18.17
C PRO A 102 15.66 19.00 -18.62
N SER A 103 15.54 18.14 -19.65
CA SER A 103 16.61 17.36 -20.27
C SER A 103 17.69 18.32 -20.75
N SER A 104 18.54 18.72 -19.82
CA SER A 104 19.61 19.71 -19.98
C SER A 104 20.97 19.05 -19.80
N TYR A 105 21.02 17.72 -19.65
CA TYR A 105 22.26 16.99 -19.75
C TYR A 105 22.56 16.69 -21.22
N ARG A 106 23.22 17.68 -21.82
CA ARG A 106 23.93 17.55 -23.08
C ARG A 106 24.85 16.31 -23.06
N PRO A 107 24.93 15.56 -24.18
CA PRO A 107 25.82 14.42 -24.31
C PRO A 107 27.25 14.92 -24.53
N TRP A 108 28.03 15.08 -23.46
CA TRP A 108 29.47 15.09 -23.61
C TRP A 108 29.95 13.66 -23.79
N ARG A 109 30.07 13.28 -25.05
CA ARG A 109 30.97 12.21 -25.47
C ARG A 109 32.34 12.44 -24.82
N ARG A 110 32.69 11.63 -23.83
CA ARG A 110 34.09 11.26 -23.61
C ARG A 110 34.23 9.81 -24.00
N SER A 111 34.74 9.66 -25.22
CA SER A 111 35.31 8.43 -25.71
C SER A 111 36.51 8.02 -24.85
N HIS A 112 36.72 6.70 -24.78
CA HIS A 112 37.93 6.00 -24.32
C HIS A 112 38.10 6.00 -22.78
N SER A 113 38.14 4.88 -22.06
CA SER A 113 38.76 3.58 -22.39
C SER A 113 38.15 2.44 -21.54
N ARG A 114 37.89 1.30 -22.17
CA ARG A 114 37.88 -0.04 -21.54
C ARG A 114 39.19 -0.73 -21.96
N PRO A 115 39.66 -1.83 -21.32
CA PRO A 115 39.24 -2.44 -20.04
C PRO A 115 40.45 -2.74 -19.12
N HIS A 116 40.23 -2.88 -17.81
CA HIS A 116 41.13 -3.73 -17.00
C HIS A 116 40.30 -4.89 -16.46
N VAL A 117 40.49 -6.05 -17.08
CA VAL A 117 40.12 -7.35 -16.53
C VAL A 117 41.10 -7.62 -15.39
N VAL A 118 40.61 -7.74 -14.15
CA VAL A 118 41.34 -8.47 -13.11
C VAL A 118 40.49 -9.67 -12.75
N GLU A 119 41.11 -10.80 -12.97
CA GLU A 119 40.66 -12.19 -12.85
C GLU A 119 40.24 -12.55 -11.40
N PRO A 120 39.40 -13.59 -11.20
CA PRO A 120 38.68 -13.85 -9.97
C PRO A 120 39.52 -14.61 -8.94
N TYR A 121 39.30 -14.32 -7.65
CA TYR A 121 39.85 -15.12 -6.57
C TYR A 121 39.24 -16.53 -6.55
N PRO A 122 40.06 -17.59 -6.42
CA PRO A 122 39.60 -18.94 -6.18
C PRO A 122 39.30 -19.18 -4.70
N GLY A 123 38.21 -19.91 -4.45
CA GLY A 123 38.12 -20.88 -3.34
C GLY A 123 37.99 -20.36 -1.92
N GLN A 124 36.76 -20.21 -1.43
CA GLN A 124 36.44 -20.63 -0.06
C GLN A 124 35.46 -21.80 -0.11
N GLN A 125 36.03 -22.99 0.02
CA GLN A 125 35.31 -24.24 0.22
C GLN A 125 34.70 -24.25 1.63
N TRP A 126 33.45 -24.68 1.67
CA TRP A 126 32.62 -24.93 2.83
C TRP A 126 33.30 -25.87 3.84
N ARG A 127 33.44 -25.44 5.11
CA ARG A 127 33.57 -26.37 6.23
C ARG A 127 32.18 -26.65 6.81
N ARG A 128 31.74 -27.90 6.74
CA ARG A 128 30.61 -28.42 7.52
C ARG A 128 31.10 -28.73 8.94
N PRO A 129 30.48 -28.17 10.00
CA PRO A 129 30.68 -28.65 11.36
C PRO A 129 29.65 -29.75 11.68
N GLY A 130 30.09 -30.87 12.24
CA GLY A 130 29.21 -31.77 13.00
C GLY A 130 29.16 -33.22 12.54
N GLU A 131 30.32 -33.87 12.40
CA GLU A 131 30.42 -35.32 12.54
C GLU A 131 30.57 -35.59 14.05
N ALA A 132 29.59 -36.27 14.65
CA ALA A 132 29.64 -36.67 16.05
C ALA A 132 30.31 -38.06 16.15
N PRO A 133 31.28 -38.27 17.06
CA PRO A 133 31.80 -39.60 17.31
C PRO A 133 30.80 -40.40 18.15
N THR A 134 30.43 -41.59 17.65
CA THR A 134 29.68 -42.62 18.38
C THR A 134 30.60 -43.29 19.39
N TYR A 135 30.16 -43.40 20.64
CA TYR A 135 30.64 -44.37 21.64
C TYR A 135 29.49 -45.33 21.97
#